data_AF-C7MQR6-F1
#
_entry.id   AF-C7MQR6-F1
#
_cell.length_a   1.000
_cell.length_b   1.000
_cell.length_c   1.000
_cell.angle_alpha   90.00
_cell.angle_beta   90.00
_cell.angle_gamma   90.00
#
_symmetry.space_group_name_H-M   'P 1'
#
loop_
_entity.id
_entity.type
_entity.pdbx_description
1 polymer ?
#
loop_
_entity_poly.entity_id
_entity_poly.type
_entity_poly.pdbx_seq_one_letter_code
_entity_poly.pdbx_strand_id
1 'polypeptide(L)'
;MRAGVVRMLSGGVRWVGLVLATVLVLHVIFVVGAGNPDNGIVSFVSEAADVAVIGFKDLFVPEDPKLAVLLNYGIAAIFWLVASSIAVRIVRAVGGEDAAR
;
A
#
# COMPACT_ATOMS: atom_id res chain seq x y z
N MET A 1 26.84 12.37 -9.34
CA MET A 1 26.21 11.03 -9.48
C MET A 1 25.35 10.62 -8.28
N ARG A 2 25.82 10.75 -7.02
CA ARG A 2 25.07 10.29 -5.83
C ARG A 2 23.66 10.87 -5.66
N ALA A 3 23.48 12.18 -5.87
CA ALA A 3 22.15 12.83 -5.77
C ALA A 3 21.12 12.34 -6.82
N GLY A 4 21.58 11.89 -7.99
CA GLY A 4 20.69 11.30 -9.00
C GLY A 4 20.14 9.95 -8.58
N VAL A 5 21.00 9.11 -8.00
CA VAL A 5 20.64 7.77 -7.50
C VAL A 5 19.69 7.86 -6.30
N VAL A 6 19.98 8.73 -5.32
CA VAL A 6 19.09 8.92 -4.15
C VAL A 6 17.69 9.38 -4.57
N ARG A 7 17.61 10.28 -5.56
CA ARG A 7 16.33 10.73 -6.13
C ARG A 7 15.56 9.59 -6.80
N MET A 8 16.24 8.77 -7.59
CA MET A 8 15.63 7.62 -8.27
C MET A 8 15.11 6.59 -7.26
N LEU A 9 15.92 6.25 -6.26
CA LEU A 9 15.55 5.32 -5.19
C LEU A 9 14.36 5.84 -4.37
N SER A 10 14.42 7.10 -3.93
CA SER A 10 13.32 7.75 -3.22
C SER A 10 12.02 7.75 -4.03
N GLY A 11 12.13 8.02 -5.34
CA GLY A 11 10.99 7.93 -6.25
C GLY A 11 10.42 6.52 -6.30
N GLY A 12 11.28 5.51 -6.47
CA GLY A 12 10.88 4.11 -6.50
C GLY A 12 10.16 3.67 -5.22
N VAL A 13 10.71 3.97 -4.04
CA VAL A 13 10.11 3.62 -2.75
C VAL A 13 8.71 4.24 -2.60
N ARG A 14 8.55 5.51 -2.99
CA ARG A 14 7.24 6.17 -2.95
C ARG A 14 6.24 5.51 -3.90
N TRP A 15 6.67 5.16 -5.10
CA TRP A 15 5.82 4.50 -6.08
C TRP A 15 5.39 3.10 -5.64
N VAL A 16 6.29 2.32 -5.02
CA VAL A 16 5.96 1.01 -4.47
C VAL A 16 4.85 1.13 -3.41
N GLY A 17 5.01 2.04 -2.44
CA GLY A 17 3.98 2.25 -1.42
C GLY A 17 2.64 2.71 -2.00
N LEU A 18 2.67 3.58 -3.03
CA LEU A 18 1.45 4.02 -3.72
C LEU A 18 0.74 2.86 -4.42
N VAL A 19 1.48 2.03 -5.17
CA VAL A 19 0.92 0.89 -5.90
C VAL A 19 0.28 -0.11 -4.93
N LEU A 20 0.95 -0.44 -3.84
CA LEU A 20 0.42 -1.36 -2.82
C LEU A 20 -0.84 -0.80 -2.16
N ALA A 21 -0.84 0.49 -1.79
CA ALA A 21 -2.03 1.15 -1.26
C ALA A 21 -3.19 1.17 -2.28
N THR A 22 -2.91 1.43 -3.57
CA THR A 22 -3.92 1.41 -4.63
C THR A 22 -4.55 0.03 -4.80
N VAL A 23 -3.75 -1.05 -4.79
CA VAL A 23 -4.27 -2.42 -4.88
C VAL A 23 -5.23 -2.72 -3.72
N LEU A 24 -4.84 -2.35 -2.49
CA LEU A 24 -5.67 -2.55 -1.30
C LEU A 24 -6.98 -1.75 -1.38
N VAL A 25 -6.93 -0.49 -1.81
CA VAL A 25 -8.13 0.35 -1.99
C VAL A 25 -9.05 -0.22 -3.08
N LEU A 26 -8.50 -0.68 -4.20
CA LEU A 26 -9.30 -1.31 -5.26
C LEU A 26 -9.99 -2.58 -4.76
N HIS A 27 -9.29 -3.40 -3.96
CA HIS A 27 -9.89 -4.58 -3.35
C HIS A 27 -11.06 -4.22 -2.43
N VAL A 28 -10.89 -3.20 -1.57
CA VAL A 28 -11.99 -2.69 -0.73
C VAL A 28 -13.18 -2.25 -1.58
N ILE A 29 -12.94 -1.47 -2.63
CA ILE A 29 -14.01 -1.01 -3.54
C ILE A 29 -14.74 -2.20 -4.17
N PHE A 30 -14.02 -3.21 -4.66
CA PHE A 30 -14.64 -4.38 -5.26
C PHE A 30 -15.43 -5.21 -4.25
N VAL A 31 -14.94 -5.44 -3.04
CA VAL A 31 -15.68 -6.23 -2.04
C VAL A 31 -16.92 -5.47 -1.57
N VAL A 32 -16.77 -4.20 -1.20
CA VAL A 32 -17.90 -3.40 -0.69
C VAL A 32 -18.93 -3.19 -1.79
N GLY A 33 -18.47 -2.84 -3.00
CA GLY A 33 -19.29 -2.62 -4.19
C GLY A 33 -19.82 -3.88 -4.88
N ALA A 34 -19.55 -5.08 -4.34
CA ALA A 34 -19.97 -6.36 -4.91
C ALA A 34 -19.52 -6.56 -6.37
N GLY A 35 -18.23 -6.29 -6.64
CA GLY A 35 -17.57 -6.54 -7.91
C GLY A 35 -17.66 -8.01 -8.33
N ASN A 36 -17.76 -8.25 -9.64
CA ASN A 36 -17.92 -9.59 -10.20
C ASN A 36 -16.63 -10.41 -10.04
N PRO A 37 -16.60 -11.50 -9.24
CA PRO A 37 -15.41 -12.32 -9.05
C PRO A 37 -14.98 -13.08 -10.33
N ASP A 38 -15.89 -13.28 -11.28
CA ASP A 38 -15.57 -13.90 -12.58
C ASP A 38 -14.83 -12.94 -13.53
N ASN A 39 -14.71 -11.66 -13.14
CA ASN A 39 -13.91 -10.70 -13.89
C ASN A 39 -12.43 -10.82 -13.51
N GLY A 40 -11.58 -11.04 -14.52
CA GLY A 40 -10.14 -11.21 -14.32
C GLY A 40 -9.42 -10.05 -13.61
N ILE A 41 -9.94 -8.82 -13.68
CA ILE A 41 -9.38 -7.67 -12.96
C ILE A 41 -9.72 -7.77 -11.46
N VAL A 42 -10.96 -8.14 -11.13
CA VAL A 42 -11.41 -8.27 -9.73
C VAL A 42 -10.65 -9.39 -9.03
N SER A 43 -10.51 -10.55 -9.67
CA SER A 43 -9.74 -11.67 -9.12
C SER A 43 -8.27 -11.32 -8.96
N PHE A 44 -7.64 -10.74 -9.99
CA PHE A 44 -6.23 -10.30 -9.93
C PHE A 44 -5.98 -9.32 -8.77
N VAL A 45 -6.83 -8.31 -8.62
CA VAL A 45 -6.69 -7.33 -7.53
C VAL A 45 -6.90 -8.00 -6.17
N SER A 46 -7.82 -8.97 -6.07
CA SER A 46 -8.02 -9.73 -4.83
C SER A 46 -6.77 -10.51 -4.41
N GLU A 47 -6.14 -11.23 -5.35
CA GLU A 47 -4.91 -11.97 -5.08
C GLU A 47 -3.75 -11.03 -4.71
N ALA A 48 -3.61 -9.92 -5.43
CA ALA A 48 -2.57 -8.93 -5.15
C ALA A 48 -2.79 -8.25 -3.78
N ALA A 49 -4.04 -8.00 -3.39
CA ALA A 49 -4.38 -7.42 -2.10
C ALA A 49 -4.08 -8.37 -0.94
N ASP A 50 -4.30 -9.66 -1.11
CA ASP A 50 -3.96 -10.68 -0.11
C ASP A 50 -2.45 -10.75 0.15
N VAL A 51 -1.62 -10.48 -0.85
CA VAL A 51 -0.17 -10.32 -0.66
C VAL A 51 0.17 -8.98 -0.02
N ALA A 52 -0.53 -7.90 -0.38
CA ALA A 52 -0.20 -6.54 0.08
C ALA A 52 -0.67 -6.23 1.51
N VAL A 53 -1.68 -6.93 2.05
CA VAL A 53 -2.30 -6.63 3.36
C VAL A 53 -1.44 -7.01 4.57
N ILE A 54 -0.25 -7.59 4.34
CA ILE A 54 0.73 -8.12 5.32
C ILE A 54 0.50 -7.65 6.77
N GLY A 55 0.04 -8.58 7.62
CA GLY A 55 -0.11 -8.34 9.07
C GLY A 55 -1.40 -7.61 9.49
N PHE A 56 -2.26 -7.20 8.55
CA PHE A 56 -3.51 -6.48 8.85
C PHE A 56 -4.79 -7.28 8.59
N LYS A 57 -4.75 -8.45 7.95
CA LYS A 57 -5.94 -9.18 7.47
C LYS A 57 -6.98 -9.49 8.56
N ASP A 58 -6.52 -9.74 9.78
CA ASP A 58 -7.35 -10.11 10.93
C ASP A 58 -7.23 -9.11 12.10
N LEU A 59 -6.86 -7.85 11.81
CA LEU A 59 -6.72 -6.82 12.85
C LEU A 59 -8.07 -6.46 13.48
N PHE A 60 -9.13 -6.48 12.67
CA PHE A 60 -10.51 -6.30 13.07
C PHE A 60 -11.33 -7.49 12.60
N VAL A 61 -12.14 -8.10 13.48
CA VAL A 61 -12.95 -9.28 13.16
C VAL A 61 -14.44 -9.01 13.42
N PRO A 62 -15.08 -8.08 12.68
CA PRO A 62 -16.51 -7.84 12.78
C PRO A 62 -17.32 -8.98 12.13
N GLU A 63 -18.59 -9.10 12.50
CA GLU A 63 -19.49 -10.10 11.93
C GLU A 63 -19.79 -9.85 10.43
N ASP A 64 -19.81 -8.58 10.00
CA ASP A 64 -20.00 -8.22 8.59
C ASP A 64 -18.67 -8.38 7.81
N PRO A 65 -18.60 -9.32 6.83
CA PRO A 65 -17.40 -9.53 6.04
C PRO A 65 -16.96 -8.30 5.23
N LYS A 66 -17.89 -7.47 4.76
CA LYS A 66 -17.56 -6.25 4.01
C LYS A 66 -16.90 -5.21 4.91
N LEU A 67 -17.40 -5.10 6.15
CA LEU A 67 -16.80 -4.23 7.15
C LEU A 67 -15.41 -4.73 7.55
N ALA A 68 -15.22 -6.04 7.68
CA ALA A 68 -13.91 -6.64 7.95
C ALA A 68 -12.90 -6.23 6.87
N VAL A 69 -13.27 -6.39 5.58
CA VAL A 69 -12.40 -5.99 4.47
C VAL A 69 -12.13 -4.49 4.47
N LEU A 70 -13.17 -3.66 4.65
CA LEU A 70 -13.02 -2.20 4.69
C LEU A 70 -12.01 -1.77 5.76
N LEU A 71 -12.13 -2.31 6.98
CA LEU A 71 -11.25 -1.94 8.10
C LEU A 71 -9.83 -2.45 7.89
N ASN A 72 -9.65 -3.74 7.63
CA ASN A 72 -8.35 -4.39 7.56
C ASN A 72 -7.53 -3.97 6.34
N TYR A 73 -8.15 -3.94 5.15
CA TYR A 73 -7.44 -3.56 3.93
C TYR A 73 -7.34 -2.03 3.80
N GLY A 74 -8.30 -1.29 4.36
CA GLY A 74 -8.24 0.18 4.44
C GLY A 74 -7.09 0.68 5.30
N ILE A 75 -6.92 0.13 6.51
CA ILE A 75 -5.79 0.52 7.37
C ILE A 75 -4.44 0.07 6.79
N ALA A 76 -4.39 -1.09 6.13
CA ALA A 76 -3.20 -1.54 5.41
C ALA A 76 -2.81 -0.57 4.27
N ALA A 77 -3.79 -0.01 3.55
CA ALA A 77 -3.52 0.98 2.52
C ALA A 77 -2.89 2.25 3.11
N ILE A 78 -3.43 2.74 4.22
CA ILE A 78 -2.86 3.89 4.95
C ILE A 78 -1.44 3.57 5.42
N PHE A 79 -1.22 2.36 5.96
CA PHE A 79 0.09 1.90 6.39
C PHE A 79 1.13 2.00 5.27
N TRP A 80 0.84 1.51 4.05
CA TRP A 80 1.79 1.59 2.94
C TRP A 80 2.15 3.02 2.53
N LEU A 81 1.19 3.94 2.59
CA LEU A 81 1.45 5.36 2.31
C LEU A 81 2.35 6.00 3.38
N VAL A 82 2.12 5.67 4.65
CA VAL A 82 2.92 6.17 5.78
C VAL A 82 4.32 5.55 5.75
N ALA A 83 4.41 4.23 5.63
CA ALA A 83 5.65 3.47 5.64
C ALA A 83 6.58 3.89 4.48
N SER A 84 6.04 4.03 3.26
CA SER A 84 6.83 4.52 2.12
C SER A 84 7.30 5.96 2.31
N SER A 85 6.48 6.83 2.89
CA SER A 85 6.88 8.21 3.21
C SER A 85 8.02 8.26 4.23
N ILE A 86 7.97 7.41 5.26
CA ILE A 86 9.05 7.27 6.24
C ILE A 86 10.31 6.71 5.57
N ALA A 87 10.18 5.65 4.77
CA ALA A 87 11.30 5.04 4.06
C ALA A 87 12.00 6.03 3.11
N VAL A 88 11.24 6.89 2.39
CA VAL A 88 11.81 7.96 1.58
C VAL A 88 12.64 8.93 2.41
N ARG A 89 12.15 9.33 3.60
CA ARG A 89 12.94 10.20 4.50
C ARG A 89 14.23 9.52 4.92
N ILE A 90 14.19 8.23 5.26
CA ILE A 90 15.39 7.47 5.64
C ILE A 90 16.39 7.40 4.48
N VAL A 91 15.93 7.11 3.26
CA VAL A 91 16.79 7.05 2.06
C VAL A 91 17.51 8.37 1.82
N ARG A 92 16.81 9.50 1.99
CA ARG A 92 17.37 10.85 1.83
C ARG A 92 18.34 11.22 2.95
N ALA A 93 18.00 10.87 4.19
CA ALA A 93 18.83 11.11 5.36
C ALA A 93 20.17 10.35 5.25
N VAL A 94 20.12 9.05 4.95
CA VAL A 94 21.33 8.21 4.75
C VAL A 94 22.09 8.65 3.50
N GLY A 95 21.40 9.14 2.48
CA GLY A 95 22.00 9.69 1.25
C GLY A 95 22.71 11.04 1.43
N GLY A 96 22.60 11.67 2.61
CA GLY A 96 23.25 12.94 2.94
C GLY A 96 22.54 14.19 2.41
N GLU A 97 21.29 14.10 1.95
CA GLU A 97 20.53 15.26 1.44
C GLU A 97 19.92 16.13 2.56
N ASP A 98 19.73 15.56 3.76
CA ASP A 98 19.12 16.27 4.89
C ASP A 98 20.12 17.08 5.73
N ALA A 99 21.43 16.88 5.57
CA ALA A 99 22.48 17.66 6.26
C ALA A 99 22.71 19.07 5.67
N ALA A 100 21.98 19.43 4.61
CA ALA A 100 22.12 20.69 3.89
C ALA A 100 20.93 21.65 4.07
N ARG A 101 20.01 21.36 5.00
CA ARG A 101 18.93 22.26 5.43
C ARG A 101 19.14 22.66 6.88
#